data_AF-A0A495QLM8-F1
#
_entry.id   AF-A0A495QLM8-F1
#
_cell.length_a   1.000
_cell.length_b   1.000
_cell.length_c   1.000
_cell.angle_alpha   90.00
_cell.angle_beta   90.00
_cell.angle_gamma   90.00
#
_symmetry.space_group_name_H-M   'P 1'
#
loop_
_entity.id
_entity.type
_entity.pdbx_description
1 polymer ?
#
loop_
_entity_poly.entity_id
_entity_poly.type
_entity_poly.pdbx_seq_one_letter_code
_entity_poly.pdbx_strand_id
1 'polypeptide(L)'
;MLPLLLVLAFLVMPVLEIYVIIQVGGVIGAWPTVALLVAESLLGGWIVRREGRRAWRTLEATLRRGVMPDREIADAALILAGGVLLLTPGFVTDVFGFAFVLPVTRPLVRRALSRYASRRVRAAAHQDGIRTRVVFPPGFGRAQTPPGPVVRGEVIDDVTEGDDSPSRA
;
A
#
# COMPACT_ATOMS: atom_id res chain seq x y z
N MET A 1 13.52 -6.05 -15.66
CA MET A 1 13.13 -7.38 -15.10
C MET A 1 11.66 -7.41 -14.68
N LEU A 2 11.21 -6.51 -13.80
CA LEU A 2 9.82 -6.46 -13.30
C LEU A 2 8.72 -6.35 -14.38
N PRO A 3 8.80 -5.44 -15.38
CA PRO A 3 7.74 -5.32 -16.38
C PRO A 3 7.59 -6.59 -17.22
N LEU A 4 8.70 -7.27 -17.53
CA LEU A 4 8.67 -8.54 -18.26
C LEU A 4 7.96 -9.64 -17.46
N LEU A 5 8.17 -9.69 -16.14
CA LEU A 5 7.52 -10.67 -15.28
C LEU A 5 6.01 -10.44 -15.20
N LEU A 6 5.56 -9.18 -15.18
CA LEU A 6 4.12 -8.84 -15.21
C LEU A 6 3.49 -9.25 -16.53
N VAL A 7 4.16 -8.97 -17.67
CA VAL A 7 3.68 -9.39 -19.00
C VAL A 7 3.60 -10.92 -19.08
N LEU A 8 4.62 -11.63 -18.59
CA LEU A 8 4.63 -13.08 -18.58
C LEU A 8 3.51 -13.65 -17.70
N ALA A 9 3.30 -13.11 -16.49
CA ALA A 9 2.21 -13.52 -15.62
C ALA A 9 0.84 -13.27 -16.27
N PHE A 10 0.65 -12.12 -16.92
CA PHE A 10 -0.57 -11.78 -17.63
C PHE A 10 -0.84 -12.72 -18.83
N LEU A 11 0.20 -13.22 -19.50
CA LEU A 11 0.05 -14.16 -20.62
C LEU A 11 -0.19 -15.60 -20.13
N VAL A 12 0.59 -16.05 -19.14
CA VAL A 12 0.54 -17.43 -18.63
C VAL A 12 -0.75 -17.69 -17.87
N MET A 13 -1.25 -16.70 -17.12
CA MET A 13 -2.40 -16.91 -16.25
C MET A 13 -3.68 -17.28 -17.01
N PRO A 14 -4.12 -16.57 -18.08
CA PRO A 14 -5.27 -16.98 -18.88
C PRO A 14 -5.11 -18.34 -19.55
N VAL A 15 -3.89 -18.69 -19.98
CA VAL A 15 -3.60 -20.02 -20.55
C VAL A 15 -3.81 -21.11 -19.51
N LEU A 16 -3.36 -20.87 -18.27
CA LEU A 16 -3.57 -21.77 -17.15
C LEU A 16 -5.06 -21.93 -16.84
N GLU A 17 -5.85 -20.85 -16.89
CA GLU A 17 -7.29 -20.92 -16.69
C GLU A 17 -7.98 -21.80 -17.70
N ILE A 18 -7.71 -21.56 -18.99
CA ILE A 18 -8.31 -22.35 -20.06
C ILE A 18 -7.94 -23.83 -19.90
N TYR A 19 -6.69 -24.12 -19.53
CA TYR A 19 -6.25 -25.48 -19.25
C TYR A 19 -7.06 -26.13 -18.12
N VAL A 20 -7.23 -25.44 -16.99
CA VAL A 20 -8.00 -25.96 -15.84
C VAL A 20 -9.48 -26.12 -16.19
N ILE A 21 -10.09 -25.17 -16.88
CA ILE A 21 -11.49 -25.22 -17.31
C ILE A 21 -11.71 -26.43 -18.24
N ILE A 22 -10.80 -26.68 -19.18
CA ILE A 22 -10.89 -27.85 -20.07
C ILE A 22 -10.78 -29.15 -19.26
N GLN A 23 -9.86 -29.24 -18.30
CA GLN A 23 -9.71 -30.42 -17.46
C GLN A 23 -10.96 -30.70 -16.63
N VAL A 24 -11.51 -29.67 -15.96
CA VAL A 24 -12.75 -29.79 -15.19
C VAL A 24 -13.92 -30.16 -16.12
N GLY A 25 -14.03 -29.48 -17.26
CA GLY A 25 -15.05 -29.76 -18.28
C GLY A 25 -14.99 -31.18 -18.84
N GLY A 26 -13.80 -31.77 -18.93
CA GLY A 26 -13.61 -33.17 -19.31
C GLY A 26 -14.11 -34.17 -18.26
N VAL A 27 -14.05 -33.82 -16.97
CA VAL A 27 -14.47 -34.70 -15.86
C VAL A 27 -15.97 -34.60 -15.57
N ILE A 28 -16.52 -33.39 -15.49
CA ILE A 28 -17.92 -33.16 -15.07
C ILE A 28 -18.85 -32.71 -16.22
N GLY A 29 -18.30 -32.41 -17.40
CA GLY A 29 -19.05 -31.88 -18.54
C GLY A 29 -19.07 -30.34 -18.61
N ALA A 30 -19.34 -29.83 -19.82
CA ALA A 30 -19.31 -28.39 -20.09
C ALA A 30 -20.38 -27.61 -19.31
N TRP A 31 -21.64 -28.06 -19.34
CA TRP A 31 -22.74 -27.35 -18.66
C TRP A 31 -22.55 -27.26 -17.14
N PRO A 32 -22.19 -28.34 -16.42
CA PRO A 32 -21.87 -28.24 -15.00
C PRO A 32 -20.67 -27.33 -14.71
N THR A 33 -19.63 -27.33 -15.56
CA THR A 33 -18.47 -26.46 -15.39
C THR A 33 -18.84 -24.98 -15.50
N VAL A 34 -19.66 -24.62 -16.49
CA VAL A 34 -20.19 -23.25 -16.63
C VAL A 34 -21.04 -22.86 -15.43
N ALA A 35 -21.92 -23.75 -14.97
CA ALA A 35 -22.74 -23.49 -13.78
C ALA A 35 -21.87 -23.28 -12.53
N LEU A 36 -20.76 -24.02 -12.40
CA LEU A 36 -19.85 -23.91 -11.26
C LEU A 36 -19.07 -22.59 -11.28
N LEU A 37 -18.56 -22.17 -12.44
CA LEU A 37 -17.92 -20.86 -12.63
C LEU A 37 -18.87 -19.71 -12.29
N VAL A 38 -20.13 -19.79 -12.75
CA VAL A 38 -21.16 -18.80 -12.43
C VAL A 38 -21.46 -18.80 -10.93
N ALA A 39 -21.65 -19.96 -10.31
CA ALA A 39 -21.92 -20.08 -8.88
C ALA A 39 -20.78 -19.50 -8.03
N GLU A 40 -19.53 -19.80 -8.39
CA GLU A 40 -18.33 -19.27 -7.74
C GLU A 40 -18.23 -17.75 -7.88
N SER A 41 -18.47 -17.23 -9.08
CA SER A 41 -18.49 -15.78 -9.34
C SER A 41 -19.57 -15.07 -8.53
N LEU A 42 -20.78 -15.64 -8.45
CA LEU A 42 -21.87 -15.09 -7.64
C LEU A 42 -21.52 -15.11 -6.15
N LEU A 43 -20.94 -16.22 -5.67
CA LEU A 43 -20.50 -16.36 -4.29
C LEU A 43 -19.40 -15.33 -3.96
N GLY A 44 -18.41 -15.20 -4.84
CA GLY A 44 -17.35 -14.20 -4.75
C GLY A 44 -17.90 -12.78 -4.69
N GLY A 45 -18.78 -12.41 -5.63
CA GLY A 45 -19.46 -11.12 -5.67
C GLY A 45 -20.27 -10.84 -4.40
N TRP A 46 -20.96 -11.86 -3.85
CA TRP A 46 -21.69 -11.74 -2.61
C TRP A 46 -20.77 -11.46 -1.40
N ILE A 47 -19.65 -12.18 -1.29
CA ILE A 47 -18.66 -11.97 -0.22
C ILE A 47 -18.04 -10.57 -0.36
N VAL A 48 -17.63 -10.16 -1.56
CA VAL A 48 -17.09 -8.82 -1.84
C VAL A 48 -18.08 -7.74 -1.42
N ARG A 49 -19.36 -7.90 -1.76
CA ARG A 49 -20.42 -6.95 -1.36
C ARG A 49 -20.63 -6.92 0.16
N ARG A 50 -20.45 -8.03 0.85
CA ARG A 50 -20.54 -8.13 2.32
C ARG A 50 -19.34 -7.46 2.99
N GLU A 51 -18.13 -7.87 2.66
CA GLU A 51 -16.89 -7.40 3.28
C GLU A 51 -16.54 -5.97 2.84
N GLY A 52 -16.83 -5.60 1.58
CA GLY A 52 -16.67 -4.24 1.06
C GLY A 52 -17.46 -3.21 1.86
N ARG A 53 -18.75 -3.49 2.14
CA ARG A 53 -19.58 -2.62 2.98
C ARG A 53 -19.07 -2.52 4.41
N ARG A 54 -18.47 -3.59 4.95
CA ARG A 54 -17.91 -3.60 6.31
C ARG A 54 -16.63 -2.76 6.38
N ALA A 55 -15.72 -2.95 5.42
CA ALA A 55 -14.48 -2.17 5.34
C ALA A 55 -14.77 -0.69 5.12
N TRP A 56 -15.72 -0.35 4.23
CA TRP A 56 -16.12 1.03 3.99
C TRP A 56 -16.65 1.72 5.25
N ARG A 57 -17.55 1.07 5.99
CA ARG A 57 -18.07 1.58 7.26
C ARG A 57 -16.97 1.78 8.31
N THR A 58 -15.99 0.88 8.35
CA THR A 58 -14.88 0.98 9.31
C THR A 58 -13.93 2.12 8.94
N LEU A 59 -13.63 2.26 7.65
CA LEU A 59 -12.85 3.37 7.11
C LEU A 59 -13.51 4.72 7.43
N GLU A 60 -14.80 4.86 7.13
CA GLU A 60 -15.56 6.07 7.41
C GLU A 60 -15.57 6.41 8.92
N ALA A 61 -15.77 5.39 9.78
CA ALA A 61 -15.74 5.57 11.23
C ALA A 61 -14.36 6.02 11.74
N THR A 62 -13.26 5.52 11.16
CA THR A 62 -11.91 5.93 11.54
C THR A 62 -11.57 7.34 11.04
N LEU A 63 -11.99 7.69 9.81
CA LEU A 63 -11.86 9.05 9.27
C LEU A 63 -12.63 10.09 10.11
N ARG A 64 -13.86 9.77 10.53
CA ARG A 64 -14.67 10.64 11.41
C ARG A 64 -14.01 10.90 12.77
N ARG A 65 -13.12 10.02 13.23
CA ARG A 65 -12.33 10.19 14.47
C ARG A 65 -11.07 11.02 14.27
N GLY A 66 -10.77 11.48 13.05
CA GLY A 66 -9.55 12.24 12.75
C GLY A 66 -8.26 11.42 12.83
N VAL A 67 -8.34 10.09 12.82
CA VAL A 67 -7.17 9.19 12.87
C VAL A 67 -6.87 8.70 11.46
N MET A 68 -5.59 8.63 11.09
CA MET A 68 -5.16 8.11 9.79
C MET A 68 -5.46 6.59 9.68
N PRO A 69 -6.30 6.15 8.72
CA PRO A 69 -6.81 4.77 8.66
C PRO A 69 -5.97 3.84 7.77
N ASP A 70 -4.67 3.71 8.05
CA ASP A 70 -3.74 2.97 7.19
C ASP A 70 -4.16 1.49 6.97
N ARG A 71 -4.72 0.86 8.01
CA ARG A 71 -5.11 -0.55 7.97
C ARG A 71 -6.39 -0.74 7.18
N GLU A 72 -7.36 0.14 7.38
CA GLU A 72 -8.66 0.10 6.74
C GLU A 72 -8.54 0.40 5.23
N ILE A 73 -7.60 1.28 4.84
CA ILE A 73 -7.29 1.53 3.42
C ILE A 73 -6.69 0.27 2.78
N ALA A 74 -5.73 -0.38 3.43
CA ALA A 74 -5.14 -1.63 2.92
C ALA A 74 -6.20 -2.74 2.81
N ASP A 75 -7.09 -2.85 3.80
CA ASP A 75 -8.19 -3.80 3.80
C ASP A 75 -9.19 -3.52 2.67
N ALA A 76 -9.55 -2.25 2.43
CA ALA A 76 -10.41 -1.87 1.31
C ALA A 76 -9.74 -2.18 -0.05
N ALA A 77 -8.45 -1.89 -0.19
CA ALA A 77 -7.69 -2.20 -1.41
C ALA A 77 -7.63 -3.71 -1.70
N LEU A 78 -7.41 -4.55 -0.66
CA LEU A 78 -7.43 -6.00 -0.81
C LEU A 78 -8.80 -6.54 -1.24
N ILE A 79 -9.90 -5.96 -0.73
CA ILE A 79 -11.26 -6.33 -1.17
C ILE A 79 -11.46 -6.00 -2.63
N LEU A 80 -11.05 -4.81 -3.04
CA LEU A 80 -11.27 -4.32 -4.39
C LEU A 80 -10.45 -5.14 -5.38
N ALA A 81 -9.18 -5.39 -5.06
CA ALA A 81 -8.31 -6.25 -5.86
C ALA A 81 -8.86 -7.67 -5.96
N GLY A 82 -9.24 -8.27 -4.83
CA GLY A 82 -9.83 -9.62 -4.81
C GLY A 82 -11.18 -9.70 -5.52
N GLY A 83 -11.99 -8.63 -5.46
CA GLY A 83 -13.27 -8.54 -6.16
C GLY A 83 -13.13 -8.37 -7.67
N VAL A 84 -12.14 -7.62 -8.15
CA VAL A 84 -11.79 -7.55 -9.58
C VAL A 84 -11.32 -8.92 -10.07
N LEU A 85 -10.52 -9.62 -9.25
CA LEU A 85 -10.02 -10.95 -9.56
C LEU A 85 -11.19 -11.96 -9.68
N LEU A 86 -12.11 -11.99 -8.70
CA LEU A 86 -13.32 -12.83 -8.72
C LEU A 86 -14.34 -12.45 -9.81
N LEU A 87 -14.23 -11.26 -10.40
CA LEU A 87 -15.06 -10.87 -11.54
C LEU A 87 -14.62 -11.54 -12.84
N THR A 88 -13.39 -12.06 -12.86
CA THR A 88 -12.78 -12.72 -14.00
C THR A 88 -12.88 -14.23 -13.76
N PRO A 89 -13.99 -14.89 -14.15
CA PRO A 89 -14.23 -16.28 -13.79
C PRO A 89 -13.16 -17.19 -14.37
N GLY A 90 -12.46 -17.87 -13.47
CA GLY A 90 -11.31 -18.69 -13.80
C GLY A 90 -10.86 -19.33 -12.50
N PHE A 91 -11.17 -20.60 -12.32
CA PHE A 91 -10.91 -21.40 -11.12
C PHE A 91 -9.64 -21.04 -10.34
N VAL A 92 -8.53 -20.74 -11.04
CA VAL A 92 -7.27 -20.38 -10.38
C VAL A 92 -7.32 -18.95 -9.82
N THR A 93 -7.81 -18.01 -10.64
CA THR A 93 -8.05 -16.60 -10.33
C THR A 93 -9.04 -16.45 -9.19
N ASP A 94 -10.05 -17.32 -9.12
CA ASP A 94 -11.03 -17.33 -8.03
C ASP A 94 -10.41 -17.73 -6.69
N VAL A 95 -9.51 -18.72 -6.66
CA VAL A 95 -8.74 -19.08 -5.45
C VAL A 95 -7.94 -17.89 -4.93
N PHE A 96 -7.24 -17.17 -5.81
CA PHE A 96 -6.51 -15.96 -5.43
C PHE A 96 -7.45 -14.84 -4.99
N GLY A 97 -8.58 -14.70 -5.67
CA GLY A 97 -9.61 -13.72 -5.38
C GLY A 97 -10.21 -13.91 -3.99
N PHE A 98 -10.60 -15.14 -3.65
CA PHE A 98 -11.05 -15.50 -2.31
C PHE A 98 -9.97 -15.28 -1.26
N ALA A 99 -8.70 -15.63 -1.56
CA ALA A 99 -7.59 -15.40 -0.64
C ALA A 99 -7.41 -13.91 -0.29
N PHE A 100 -7.72 -12.99 -1.19
CA PHE A 100 -7.66 -11.54 -0.92
C PHE A 100 -8.90 -11.01 -0.21
N VAL A 101 -10.09 -11.53 -0.52
CA VAL A 101 -11.35 -11.03 0.06
C VAL A 101 -11.57 -11.55 1.48
N LEU A 102 -11.27 -12.83 1.74
CA LEU A 102 -11.63 -13.51 2.99
C LEU A 102 -10.94 -12.87 4.22
N PRO A 103 -11.69 -12.62 5.30
CA PRO A 103 -11.17 -11.94 6.49
C PRO A 103 -10.10 -12.75 7.24
N VAL A 104 -10.14 -14.09 7.13
CA VAL A 104 -9.18 -14.99 7.78
C VAL A 104 -7.81 -14.93 7.09
N THR A 105 -7.79 -14.78 5.76
CA THR A 105 -6.57 -14.77 4.95
C THR A 105 -5.94 -13.39 4.85
N ARG A 106 -6.70 -12.30 5.03
CA ARG A 106 -6.18 -10.91 5.03
C ARG A 106 -4.96 -10.64 5.90
N PRO A 107 -4.93 -10.96 7.21
CA PRO A 107 -3.76 -10.66 8.02
C PRO A 107 -2.53 -11.45 7.55
N LEU A 108 -2.73 -12.62 6.95
CA LEU A 108 -1.66 -13.44 6.38
C LEU A 108 -1.14 -12.83 5.07
N VAL A 109 -2.04 -12.49 4.15
CA VAL A 109 -1.72 -11.83 2.87
C VAL A 109 -1.05 -10.49 3.11
N ARG A 110 -1.58 -9.65 4.02
CA ARG A 110 -1.00 -8.34 4.36
C ARG A 110 0.42 -8.48 4.91
N ARG A 111 0.68 -9.47 5.76
CA ARG A 111 2.04 -9.76 6.28
C ARG A 111 2.98 -10.28 5.19
N ALA A 112 2.48 -11.10 4.26
CA ALA A 112 3.27 -11.57 3.13
C ALA A 112 3.63 -10.42 2.19
N LEU A 113 2.66 -9.58 1.84
CA LEU A 113 2.86 -8.39 1.00
C LEU A 113 3.81 -7.39 1.66
N SER A 114 3.64 -7.11 2.96
CA SER A 114 4.51 -6.15 3.66
C SER A 114 5.96 -6.66 3.76
N ARG A 115 6.17 -7.96 3.97
CA ARG A 115 7.50 -8.58 3.94
C ARG A 115 8.11 -8.57 2.54
N TYR A 116 7.32 -8.82 1.50
CA TYR A 116 7.79 -8.75 0.13
C TYR A 116 8.19 -7.32 -0.26
N ALA A 117 7.34 -6.35 0.06
CA ALA A 117 7.59 -4.93 -0.17
C ALA A 117 8.84 -4.45 0.57
N SER A 118 8.99 -4.77 1.85
CA SER A 118 10.18 -4.37 2.64
C SER A 118 11.47 -5.05 2.15
N ARG A 119 11.41 -6.30 1.67
CA ARG A 119 12.56 -6.96 1.00
C ARG A 119 12.91 -6.31 -0.32
N ARG A 120 11.91 -5.92 -1.13
CA ARG A 120 12.09 -5.20 -2.40
C ARG A 120 12.63 -3.79 -2.21
N VAL A 121 12.16 -3.05 -1.21
CA VAL A 121 12.69 -1.70 -0.89
C VAL A 121 14.14 -1.79 -0.43
N ARG A 122 14.49 -2.78 0.38
CA ARG A 122 15.88 -3.04 0.79
C ARG A 122 16.78 -3.47 -0.38
N ALA A 123 16.25 -4.27 -1.31
CA ALA A 123 16.97 -4.70 -2.50
C ALA A 123 17.11 -3.59 -3.56
N ALA A 124 16.09 -2.74 -3.72
CA ALA A 124 16.12 -1.57 -4.62
C ALA A 124 17.04 -0.47 -4.07
N ALA A 125 17.07 -0.28 -2.75
CA ALA A 125 18.03 0.60 -2.08
C ALA A 125 19.50 0.11 -2.19
N HIS A 126 19.74 -1.13 -2.62
CA HIS A 126 21.08 -1.64 -2.93
C HIS A 126 21.50 -1.42 -4.39
N GLN A 127 20.57 -1.14 -5.31
CA GLN A 127 20.87 -0.96 -6.73
C GLN A 127 21.02 0.50 -7.14
N ASP A 128 20.30 1.42 -6.50
CA ASP A 128 20.50 2.85 -6.71
C ASP A 128 21.26 3.43 -5.51
N GLY A 129 22.48 3.91 -5.76
CA GLY A 129 23.25 4.76 -4.85
C GLY A 129 22.60 6.13 -4.58
N ILE A 130 21.27 6.21 -4.57
CA ILE A 130 20.51 7.37 -4.17
C ILE A 130 20.36 7.27 -2.67
N ARG A 131 21.12 8.12 -1.97
CA ARG A 131 20.90 8.45 -0.57
C ARG A 131 19.49 9.00 -0.41
N THR A 132 18.49 8.15 -0.28
CA THR A 132 17.19 8.56 0.28
C THR A 132 17.44 8.84 1.75
N ARG A 133 17.96 10.04 2.04
CA ARG A 133 17.90 10.65 3.35
C ARG A 133 16.41 10.87 3.61
N VAL A 134 15.75 9.86 4.14
CA VAL A 134 14.48 10.03 4.84
C VAL A 134 14.80 10.96 5.98
N VAL A 135 14.50 12.25 5.80
CA VAL A 135 14.52 13.23 6.88
C VAL A 135 13.35 12.87 7.79
N PHE A 136 13.63 12.08 8.81
CA PHE A 136 12.74 11.99 9.95
C PHE A 136 12.69 13.40 10.59
N PRO A 137 11.51 13.96 10.91
CA PRO A 137 11.42 15.18 11.71
C PRO A 137 12.16 14.94 13.05
N PRO A 138 13.10 15.81 13.44
CA PRO A 138 13.92 15.55 14.61
C PRO A 138 13.12 15.83 15.89
N GLY A 139 12.79 14.76 16.62
CA GLY A 139 12.12 14.82 17.92
C GLY A 139 12.31 13.61 18.84
N PHE A 140 13.08 12.59 18.43
CA PHE A 140 13.40 11.44 19.28
C PHE A 140 14.86 11.02 19.08
N GLY A 141 15.71 11.28 20.07
CA GLY A 141 17.01 10.60 20.26
C GLY A 141 18.24 11.32 19.72
N ARG A 142 19.15 11.67 20.64
CA ARG A 142 20.47 12.30 20.42
C ARG A 142 21.35 11.54 19.41
N ALA A 143 21.88 12.26 18.43
CA ALA A 143 23.18 11.97 17.79
C ALA A 143 23.78 13.29 17.26
N GLN A 144 25.04 13.52 17.56
CA GLN A 144 25.76 14.78 17.47
C GLN A 144 25.97 15.24 16.01
N THR A 145 25.70 16.52 15.73
CA THR A 145 26.06 17.17 14.47
C THR A 145 27.53 17.62 14.54
N PRO A 146 28.39 17.35 13.52
CA PRO A 146 29.74 17.90 13.49
C PRO A 146 29.70 19.44 13.39
N PRO A 147 30.66 20.18 13.99
CA PRO A 147 30.62 21.63 13.95
C PRO A 147 30.88 22.12 12.52
N GLY A 148 29.92 22.84 11.94
CA GLY A 148 30.12 23.60 10.70
C GLY A 148 30.86 24.93 10.96
N PRO A 149 31.41 25.58 9.91
CA PRO A 149 32.14 26.84 10.09
C PRO A 149 31.22 27.94 10.60
N VAL A 150 31.51 28.45 11.80
CA VAL A 150 30.82 29.59 12.39
C VAL A 150 31.38 30.88 11.78
N VAL A 151 30.54 31.60 11.04
CA VAL A 151 30.85 32.95 10.55
C VAL A 151 30.44 33.94 11.65
N ARG A 152 31.43 34.57 12.28
CA ARG A 152 31.22 35.59 13.31
C ARG A 152 30.80 36.90 12.64
N GLY A 153 29.55 37.30 12.83
CA GLY A 153 29.07 38.64 12.46
C GLY A 153 29.62 39.68 13.44
N GLU A 154 30.12 40.78 12.90
CA GLU A 154 30.48 41.98 13.67
C GLU A 154 29.21 42.81 13.89
N VAL A 155 28.97 43.21 15.14
CA VAL A 155 27.84 44.07 15.50
C VAL A 155 28.31 45.51 15.27
N ILE A 156 27.69 46.19 14.31
CA ILE A 156 27.88 47.63 14.13
C ILE A 156 26.91 48.30 15.09
N ASP A 157 27.42 48.81 16.20
CA ASP A 157 26.64 49.66 17.10
C ASP A 157 26.45 51.02 16.40
N ASP A 158 25.23 51.31 15.96
CA ASP A 158 24.87 52.66 15.54
C ASP A 158 24.97 53.56 16.77
N VAL A 159 26.01 54.39 16.79
CA VAL A 159 26.25 55.40 17.82
C VAL A 159 25.09 56.39 17.75
N THR A 160 24.08 56.18 18.58
CA THR A 160 23.05 57.19 18.85
C THR A 160 23.71 58.21 19.76
N GLU A 161 24.39 59.17 19.16
CA GLU A 161 24.95 60.33 19.85
C GLU A 161 23.78 61.21 20.33
N GLY A 162 23.26 60.86 21.50
CA GLY A 162 22.37 61.70 22.28
C GLY A 162 23.18 62.83 22.90
N ASP A 163 23.17 63.99 22.27
CA ASP A 163 23.58 65.25 22.89
C ASP A 163 22.51 65.66 23.92
N ASP A 164 22.64 65.08 25.12
CA ASP A 164 22.04 65.57 26.35
C ASP A 164 22.85 66.79 26.83
N SER A 165 22.52 67.97 26.30
CA SER A 165 23.01 69.24 26.85
C SER A 165 22.05 69.74 27.95
N PRO A 166 22.48 69.83 29.22
CA PRO A 166 21.62 70.12 30.35
C PRO A 166 21.24 71.60 30.46
N SER A 167 19.97 71.82 30.79
CA SER A 167 19.40 73.06 31.28
C SER A 167 20.29 73.76 32.33
N ARG A 168 20.59 75.04 32.12
CA ARG A 168 20.94 75.99 33.18
C ARG A 168 20.04 77.23 33.09
N ALA A 169 19.40 77.45 34.24
CA ALA A 169 18.74 78.62 34.81
C ALA A 169 18.88 79.97 34.08
#